data_AF-A0A1H6Z465-F1
#
_entry.id   AF-A0A1H6Z465-F1
#
_cell.length_a   1.000
_cell.length_b   1.000
_cell.length_c   1.000
_cell.angle_alpha   90.00
_cell.angle_beta   90.00
_cell.angle_gamma   90.00
#
_symmetry.space_group_name_H-M   'P 1'
#
loop_
_entity.id
_entity.type
_entity.pdbx_description
1 polymer ?
#
loop_
_entity_poly.entity_id
_entity_poly.type
_entity_poly.pdbx_seq_one_letter_code
_entity_poly.pdbx_strand_id
1 'polypeptide(L)'
;MRDFQRCQSAATGSACPEKGPALQLTPRHLELIRAAQQALHRATDQTASSAERIAALPAWSTAAERLAVALIASLESIEEAHPWP
;
A
#
# COMPACT_ATOMS: atom_id res chain seq x y z
N MET A 1 -41.00 -13.00 25.56
CA MET A 1 -39.61 -12.87 26.04
C MET A 1 -38.78 -14.12 25.66
N ARG A 2 -38.80 -14.56 24.38
CA ARG A 2 -37.99 -15.70 23.89
C ARG A 2 -37.43 -15.55 22.47
N ASP A 3 -37.59 -14.39 21.83
CA ASP A 3 -37.16 -14.20 20.44
C ASP A 3 -35.80 -13.48 20.30
N PHE A 4 -35.33 -12.80 21.36
CA PHE A 4 -34.05 -12.08 21.35
C PHE A 4 -32.81 -13.00 21.53
N GLN A 5 -32.99 -14.21 22.05
CA GLN A 5 -31.87 -15.14 22.29
C GLN A 5 -31.44 -15.92 21.05
N ARG A 6 -32.29 -16.02 20.01
CA ARG A 6 -31.94 -16.76 18.79
C ARG A 6 -30.95 -16.02 17.89
N CYS A 7 -30.98 -14.68 17.91
CA CYS A 7 -30.08 -13.88 17.09
C CYS A 7 -28.69 -13.68 17.71
N GLN A 8 -28.49 -13.99 19.00
CA GLN A 8 -27.17 -13.86 19.65
C GLN A 8 -26.22 -15.04 19.35
N SER A 9 -26.74 -16.23 19.04
CA SER A 9 -25.89 -17.40 18.76
C SER A 9 -25.27 -17.42 17.35
N ALA A 10 -25.72 -16.54 16.45
CA ALA A 10 -25.18 -16.44 15.08
C ALA A 10 -24.08 -15.37 14.93
N ALA A 11 -23.87 -14.52 15.95
CA ALA A 11 -22.97 -13.36 15.87
C ALA A 11 -21.63 -13.54 16.62
N THR A 12 -21.30 -14.76 17.06
CA THR A 12 -19.99 -15.10 17.64
C THR A 12 -19.04 -15.80 16.65
N GLY A 13 -19.47 -16.01 15.41
CA GLY A 13 -18.52 -16.23 14.33
C GLY A 13 -17.74 -14.95 14.14
N SER A 14 -16.47 -14.94 14.51
CA SER A 14 -15.51 -13.90 14.17
C SER A 14 -15.64 -13.62 12.67
N ALA A 15 -16.41 -12.61 12.29
CA ALA A 15 -16.45 -12.04 10.95
C ALA A 15 -15.18 -11.21 10.71
N CYS A 16 -14.03 -11.69 11.21
CA CYS A 16 -12.78 -11.29 10.61
C CYS A 16 -12.81 -11.91 9.22
N PRO A 17 -12.92 -11.12 8.14
CA PRO A 17 -12.64 -11.66 6.81
C PRO A 17 -11.30 -12.38 6.92
N GLU A 18 -11.20 -13.58 6.37
CA GLU A 18 -9.91 -14.26 6.27
C GLU A 18 -8.90 -13.22 5.80
N LYS A 19 -7.83 -13.01 6.59
CA LYS A 19 -6.79 -12.08 6.18
C LYS A 19 -6.30 -12.61 4.84
N GLY A 20 -6.64 -11.87 3.78
CA GLY A 20 -6.08 -12.11 2.46
C GLY A 20 -4.55 -12.14 2.55
N PRO A 21 -3.87 -12.68 1.53
CA PRO A 21 -2.42 -12.81 1.55
C PRO A 21 -1.79 -11.49 1.97
N ALA A 22 -1.05 -11.51 3.08
CA ALA A 22 -0.45 -10.30 3.62
C ALA A 22 0.59 -9.81 2.61
N LEU A 23 0.48 -8.55 2.18
CA LEU A 23 1.48 -7.92 1.32
C LEU A 23 2.82 -7.91 2.07
N GLN A 24 3.71 -8.84 1.72
CA GLN A 24 5.03 -8.92 2.34
C GLN A 24 5.94 -7.86 1.73
N LEU A 25 6.04 -6.72 2.40
CA LEU A 25 6.99 -5.67 2.03
C LEU A 25 8.39 -6.11 2.44
N THR A 26 9.19 -6.48 1.45
CA THR A 26 10.63 -6.71 1.63
C THR A 26 11.33 -5.40 2.04
N PRO A 27 12.54 -5.45 2.63
CA PRO A 27 13.33 -4.26 2.91
C PRO A 27 13.51 -3.36 1.68
N ARG A 28 13.65 -3.94 0.48
CA ARG A 28 13.73 -3.22 -0.79
C ARG A 28 12.47 -2.41 -1.09
N HIS A 29 11.28 -2.95 -0.82
CA HIS A 29 10.02 -2.21 -0.99
C HIS A 29 9.96 -1.01 -0.04
N LEU A 30 10.39 -1.18 1.21
CA LEU A 30 10.44 -0.08 2.18
C LEU A 30 11.42 1.03 1.77
N GLU A 31 12.57 0.67 1.21
CA GLU A 31 13.53 1.64 0.66
C GLU A 31 12.93 2.45 -0.49
N LEU A 32 12.23 1.79 -1.42
CA LEU A 32 11.54 2.46 -2.53
C LEU A 32 10.43 3.40 -2.02
N ILE A 33 9.65 2.97 -1.03
CA ILE A 33 8.61 3.81 -0.40
C ILE A 33 9.24 5.06 0.22
N ARG A 34 10.32 4.90 1.00
CA ARG A 34 11.00 6.03 1.64
C ARG A 34 11.61 6.97 0.60
N ALA A 35 12.22 6.45 -0.45
CA ALA A 35 12.78 7.25 -1.52
C ALA A 35 11.70 8.06 -2.26
N ALA A 36 10.57 7.42 -2.59
CA ALA A 36 9.43 8.10 -3.22
C ALA A 36 8.82 9.16 -2.30
N GLN A 37 8.67 8.87 -1.00
CA GLN A 37 8.18 9.82 -0.01
C GLN A 37 9.08 11.05 0.12
N GLN A 38 10.40 10.85 0.21
CA GLN A 38 11.36 11.95 0.32
C GLN A 38 11.37 12.81 -0.95
N ALA A 39 11.30 12.18 -2.13
CA ALA A 39 11.26 12.90 -3.39
C ALA A 39 9.96 13.71 -3.55
N LEU A 40 8.82 13.12 -3.17
CA LEU A 40 7.54 13.83 -3.13
C LEU A 40 7.61 15.04 -2.18
N HIS A 41 8.14 14.84 -0.98
CA HIS A 41 8.26 15.91 0.00
C HIS A 41 9.03 17.12 -0.57
N ARG A 42 10.16 16.89 -1.24
CA ARG A 42 10.95 17.95 -1.91
C ARG A 42 10.17 18.62 -3.05
N ALA A 43 9.43 17.84 -3.84
CA ALA A 43 8.63 18.38 -4.94
C ALA A 43 7.44 19.23 -4.46
N THR A 44 6.93 18.96 -3.26
CA THR A 44 5.76 19.66 -2.68
C THR A 44 6.12 20.61 -1.55
N ASP A 45 7.40 20.79 -1.23
CA ASP A 45 7.84 21.62 -0.11
C ASP A 45 7.47 23.09 -0.36
N GLN A 46 6.51 23.59 0.40
CA GLN A 46 6.00 24.96 0.27
C GLN A 46 7.01 26.01 0.71
N THR A 47 8.06 25.60 1.44
CA THR A 47 9.16 26.50 1.85
C THR A 47 10.23 26.65 0.77
N ALA A 48 10.25 25.74 -0.22
CA ALA A 48 11.16 25.78 -1.35
C ALA A 48 10.66 26.72 -2.46
N SER A 49 11.60 27.29 -3.21
CA SER A 49 11.31 28.11 -4.38
C SER A 49 10.58 27.28 -5.46
N SER A 50 9.88 27.97 -6.37
CA SER A 50 9.24 27.31 -7.52
C SER A 50 10.26 26.53 -8.36
N ALA A 51 11.46 27.08 -8.55
CA ALA A 51 12.53 26.44 -9.31
C ALA A 51 13.01 25.14 -8.67
N GLU A 52 13.21 25.13 -7.35
CA GLU A 52 13.62 23.93 -6.60
C GLU A 52 12.56 22.83 -6.65
N ARG A 53 11.27 23.20 -6.49
CA ARG A 53 10.16 22.26 -6.61
C ARG A 53 10.08 21.66 -8.02
N ILE A 54 10.17 22.50 -9.06
CA ILE A 54 10.16 22.03 -10.46
C ILE A 54 11.34 21.10 -10.73
N ALA A 55 12.54 21.42 -10.23
CA ALA A 55 13.72 20.58 -10.37
C ALA A 55 13.61 19.23 -9.63
N ALA A 56 12.79 19.16 -8.57
CA ALA A 56 12.54 17.93 -7.82
C ALA A 56 11.49 17.01 -8.46
N LEU A 57 10.62 17.51 -9.37
CA LEU A 57 9.57 16.72 -10.01
C LEU A 57 10.09 15.47 -10.75
N PRO A 58 11.17 15.53 -11.55
CA PRO A 58 11.69 14.35 -12.23
C PRO A 58 12.15 13.26 -11.24
N ALA A 59 12.82 13.66 -10.15
CA ALA A 59 13.27 12.72 -9.13
C ALA A 59 12.09 12.03 -8.42
N TRP A 60 11.02 12.78 -8.14
CA TRP A 60 9.77 12.22 -7.62
C TRP A 60 9.13 11.25 -8.61
N SER A 61 8.99 11.64 -9.88
CA SER A 61 8.40 10.80 -10.92
C SER A 61 9.14 9.48 -11.08
N THR A 62 10.48 9.50 -11.17
CA THR A 62 11.30 8.28 -11.25
C THR A 62 11.15 7.39 -10.02
N ALA A 63 11.15 7.98 -8.81
CA ALA A 63 10.99 7.21 -7.58
C ALA A 63 9.59 6.57 -7.48
N ALA A 64 8.54 7.30 -7.90
CA ALA A 64 7.17 6.82 -7.94
C ALA A 64 7.00 5.67 -8.95
N GLU A 65 7.58 5.79 -10.14
CA GLU A 65 7.55 4.74 -11.17
C GLU A 65 8.23 3.46 -10.67
N ARG A 66 9.44 3.58 -10.10
CA ARG A 66 10.16 2.44 -9.53
C ARG A 66 9.39 1.74 -8.42
N LEU A 67 8.71 2.51 -7.57
CA LEU A 67 7.86 1.96 -6.53
C LEU A 67 6.64 1.22 -7.13
N ALA A 68 5.98 1.83 -8.12
CA ALA A 68 4.82 1.22 -8.78
C ALA A 68 5.18 -0.11 -9.44
N VAL A 69 6.27 -0.16 -10.20
CA VAL A 69 6.76 -1.41 -10.84
C VAL A 69 7.06 -2.49 -9.79
N ALA A 70 7.73 -2.14 -8.69
CA ALA A 70 8.05 -3.11 -7.65
C ALA A 70 6.80 -3.65 -6.94
N LEU A 71 5.80 -2.79 -6.69
CA LEU A 71 4.54 -3.20 -6.08
C LEU A 71 3.71 -4.08 -7.01
N ILE A 72 3.61 -3.73 -8.31
CA ILE A 72 2.91 -4.54 -9.31
C ILE A 72 3.54 -5.93 -9.38
N ALA A 73 4.86 -6.02 -9.57
CA ALA A 73 5.55 -7.30 -9.62
C ALA A 73 5.36 -8.14 -8.34
N SER A 74 5.33 -7.49 -7.17
CA SER A 74 5.05 -8.16 -5.90
C SER A 74 3.60 -8.67 -5.80
N LEU A 75 2.64 -7.95 -6.35
CA LEU A 75 1.22 -8.33 -6.35
C LEU A 75 0.96 -9.45 -7.36
N GLU A 76 1.52 -9.36 -8.56
CA GLU A 76 1.47 -10.42 -9.58
C GLU A 76 2.05 -11.72 -9.04
N SER A 77 3.17 -11.66 -8.31
CA SER A 77 3.76 -12.85 -7.67
C SER A 77 2.88 -13.45 -6.57
N ILE A 78 2.14 -12.62 -5.82
CA ILE A 78 1.19 -13.10 -4.81
C ILE A 78 -0.01 -13.79 -5.48
N GLU A 79 -0.53 -13.21 -6.57
CA GLU A 79 -1.61 -13.77 -7.36
C GLU A 79 -1.20 -15.09 -8.02
N GLU A 80 0.01 -15.19 -8.58
CA GLU A 80 0.53 -16.44 -9.14
C GLU A 80 0.71 -17.53 -8.07
N ALA A 81 1.13 -17.15 -6.85
CA ALA A 81 1.27 -18.08 -5.73
C ALA A 81 -0.08 -18.52 -5.13
N HIS A 82 -1.14 -17.74 -5.33
CA HIS A 82 -2.50 -18.00 -4.84
C HIS A 82 -3.52 -17.67 -5.93
N PRO A 83 -3.58 -18.47 -7.02
CA PRO A 83 -4.53 -18.23 -8.09
C PRO A 83 -5.93 -18.38 -7.49
N TRP A 84 -6.67 -17.28 -7.49
CA TRP A 84 -8.06 -17.29 -7.02
C TRP A 84 -8.89 -18.19 -7.95
N PRO A 85 -9.81 -19.03 -7.43
CA PRO A 85 -10.67 -19.87 -8.25
C PRO A 85 -11.69 -19.07 -9.08
#